data_AF-A0A4Q5YPE5-F1
#
_entry.id   AF-A0A4Q5YPE5-F1
#
_cell.length_a   1.000
_cell.length_b   1.000
_cell.length_c   1.000
_cell.angle_alpha   90.00
_cell.angle_beta   90.00
_cell.angle_gamma   90.00
#
_symmetry.space_group_name_H-M   'P 1'
#
loop_
_entity.id
_entity.type
_entity.pdbx_description
1 polymer ?
#
loop_
_entity_poly.entity_id
_entity_poly.type
_entity_poly.pdbx_seq_one_letter_code
_entity_poly.pdbx_strand_id
1 'polypeptide(L)'
;MQHPNYDPLKSEVERCYGKRIVTYSDCLTLSKEITLRTGFRLNVNTLRRFFGLVQAVYPPSVTTLDILSRFSGFQSFENYRIFQTTQTDAADVGLSPLLHYADVLFNSAAATTYTDPTWTGIVRETILFMEKHPHLIDTFQRNIARTRIGQDIFFEQFVNLDQLNGNFGAGLRYYLAQKNNREGRLFTHALLCLRYYLTMDAQSLERHYHELLQDA
;
A
#
# COMPACT_ATOMS: atom_id res chain seq x y z
N MET A 1 37.64 13.93 9.86
CA MET A 1 36.69 12.86 10.25
C MET A 1 35.32 13.48 10.32
N GLN A 2 34.41 13.14 9.41
CA GLN A 2 33.02 13.63 9.44
C GLN A 2 32.34 13.03 10.68
N HIS A 3 31.84 13.88 11.58
CA HIS A 3 30.92 13.40 12.62
C HIS A 3 29.66 12.88 11.91
N PRO A 4 29.19 11.65 12.16
CA PRO A 4 27.98 11.14 11.53
C PRO A 4 26.81 12.07 11.88
N ASN A 5 26.11 12.57 10.86
CA ASN A 5 24.93 13.38 11.08
C ASN A 5 23.77 12.46 11.53
N TYR A 6 23.40 12.54 12.82
CA TYR A 6 22.30 11.77 13.38
C TYR A 6 20.96 12.51 13.35
N ASP A 7 20.90 13.73 12.78
CA ASP A 7 19.69 14.55 12.73
C ASP A 7 18.51 13.84 12.03
N PRO A 8 18.71 13.06 10.95
CA PRO A 8 17.62 12.28 10.36
C PRO A 8 17.00 11.27 11.35
N LEU A 9 17.83 10.60 12.17
CA LEU A 9 17.34 9.62 13.15
C LEU A 9 16.61 10.33 14.30
N LYS A 10 17.06 11.52 14.71
CA LYS A 10 16.34 12.34 15.69
C LYS A 10 14.95 12.67 15.20
N SER A 11 14.84 13.17 13.97
CA SER A 11 13.57 13.53 13.34
C SER A 11 12.63 12.32 13.24
N GLU A 12 13.16 11.15 12.87
CA GLU A 12 12.38 9.92 12.78
C GLU A 12 11.86 9.47 14.16
N VAL A 13 12.68 9.57 15.20
CA VAL A 13 12.26 9.25 16.58
C VAL A 13 11.19 10.25 17.06
N GLU A 14 11.33 11.54 16.77
CA GLU A 14 10.30 12.55 17.09
C GLU A 14 8.98 12.28 16.34
N ARG A 15 9.06 11.81 15.09
CA ARG A 15 7.90 11.41 14.28
C ARG A 15 7.17 10.21 14.87
N CYS A 16 7.89 9.15 15.22
CA CYS A 16 7.31 7.96 15.85
C CYS A 16 6.79 8.22 17.27
N TYR A 17 7.40 9.18 17.98
CA TYR A 17 6.97 9.62 19.30
C TYR A 17 5.74 10.56 19.23
N GLY A 18 5.54 11.25 18.10
CA GLY A 18 4.42 12.17 17.87
C GLY A 18 4.59 13.54 18.54
N LYS A 19 5.79 13.85 19.07
CA LYS A 19 6.13 15.13 19.71
C LYS A 19 7.62 15.43 19.57
N ARG A 20 7.96 16.72 19.50
CA ARG A 20 9.36 17.19 19.61
C ARG A 20 9.92 17.02 21.01
N ILE A 21 11.21 16.69 21.11
CA ILE A 21 11.91 16.42 22.37
C ILE A 21 12.78 17.63 22.71
N VAL A 22 12.22 18.52 23.53
CA VAL A 22 12.87 19.81 23.86
C VAL A 22 13.14 19.97 25.35
N THR A 23 12.56 19.12 26.20
CA THR A 23 12.73 19.19 27.66
C THR A 23 13.21 17.88 28.28
N TYR A 24 13.72 17.96 29.51
CA TYR A 24 14.03 16.80 30.34
C TYR A 24 12.82 15.87 30.52
N SER A 25 11.63 16.45 30.70
CA SER A 25 10.39 15.71 30.88
C SER A 25 10.09 14.85 29.65
N ASP A 26 10.32 15.38 28.45
CA ASP A 26 10.11 14.65 27.19
C ASP A 26 11.05 13.43 27.08
N CYS A 27 12.30 13.55 27.52
CA CYS A 27 13.22 12.41 27.57
C CYS A 27 12.79 11.36 28.59
N LEU A 28 12.17 11.75 29.70
CA LEU A 28 11.69 10.83 30.72
C LEU A 28 10.49 10.02 30.22
N THR A 29 9.54 10.68 29.56
CA THR A 29 8.39 10.02 28.94
C THR A 29 8.80 9.15 27.76
N LEU A 30 9.72 9.62 26.91
CA LEU A 30 10.26 8.84 25.80
C LEU A 30 11.01 7.58 26.27
N SER A 31 11.83 7.67 27.32
CA SER A 31 12.53 6.50 27.88
C SER A 31 11.56 5.40 28.32
N LYS A 32 10.43 5.79 28.94
CA LYS A 32 9.35 4.87 29.30
C LYS A 32 8.69 4.25 28.07
N GLU A 33 8.38 5.07 27.07
CA GLU A 33 7.74 4.62 25.83
C GLU A 33 8.63 3.65 25.03
N ILE A 34 9.93 3.95 24.92
CA ILE A 34 10.92 3.06 24.29
C ILE A 34 10.95 1.71 25.01
N THR A 35 10.97 1.73 26.35
CA THR A 35 10.99 0.51 27.15
C THR A 35 9.72 -0.31 26.95
N LEU A 36 8.56 0.35 26.90
CA LEU A 36 7.26 -0.29 26.70
C LEU A 36 7.15 -0.95 25.32
N ARG A 37 7.58 -0.25 24.26
CA ARG A 37 7.43 -0.72 22.87
C ARG A 37 8.50 -1.71 22.42
N THR A 38 9.75 -1.50 22.85
CA THR A 38 10.89 -2.28 22.37
C THR A 38 11.37 -3.34 23.35
N GLY A 39 10.98 -3.25 24.63
CA GLY A 39 11.52 -4.08 25.72
C GLY A 39 12.94 -3.67 26.17
N PHE A 40 13.60 -2.74 25.49
CA PHE A 40 14.94 -2.27 25.83
C PHE A 40 14.90 -0.95 26.61
N ARG A 41 15.72 -0.85 27.66
CA ARG A 41 15.83 0.36 28.48
C ARG A 41 16.91 1.28 27.94
N LEU A 42 16.58 2.55 27.77
CA LEU A 42 17.52 3.58 27.37
C LEU A 42 17.54 4.72 28.39
N ASN A 43 18.73 5.06 28.88
CA ASN A 43 18.89 6.03 29.97
C ASN A 43 18.49 7.44 29.50
N VAL A 44 17.74 8.15 30.35
CA VAL A 44 17.28 9.54 30.12
C VAL A 44 18.47 10.47 29.81
N ASN A 45 19.62 10.30 30.47
CA ASN A 45 20.81 11.10 30.18
C ASN A 45 21.42 10.79 28.81
N THR A 46 21.28 9.57 28.31
CA THR A 46 21.67 9.20 26.94
C THR A 46 20.77 9.89 25.92
N LEU A 47 19.45 9.92 26.17
CA LEU A 47 18.49 10.66 25.34
C LEU A 47 18.80 12.16 25.32
N ARG A 48 19.03 12.77 26.49
CA ARG A 48 19.35 14.20 26.60
C ARG A 48 20.58 14.59 25.78
N ARG A 49 21.62 13.75 25.81
CA ARG A 49 22.84 13.94 24.99
C ARG A 49 22.56 13.75 23.51
N PHE A 50 21.79 12.71 23.17
CA PHE A 50 21.44 12.40 21.79
C PHE A 50 20.62 13.53 21.13
N PHE A 51 19.63 14.08 21.82
CA PHE A 51 18.79 15.18 21.33
C PHE A 51 19.42 16.58 21.50
N GLY A 52 20.65 16.67 22.01
CA GLY A 52 21.36 17.95 22.13
C GLY A 52 20.90 18.85 23.29
N LEU A 53 20.13 18.31 24.25
CA LEU A 53 19.73 19.02 25.47
C LEU A 53 20.87 19.20 26.47
N VAL A 54 21.91 18.37 26.36
CA VAL A 54 23.15 18.42 27.14
C VAL A 54 24.31 18.13 26.20
N GLN A 55 25.46 18.78 26.40
CA GLN A 55 26.65 18.49 25.61
C GLN A 55 27.08 17.02 25.73
N ALA A 56 27.32 16.40 24.59
CA ALA A 56 27.83 15.04 24.49
C ALA A 56 29.35 15.09 24.28
N VAL A 57 30.11 14.48 25.18
CA VAL A 57 31.57 14.34 25.06
C VAL A 57 31.94 13.23 24.07
N TYR A 58 31.06 12.25 23.91
CA TYR A 58 31.26 11.06 23.08
C TYR A 58 30.06 10.83 22.16
N PRO A 59 30.26 10.20 20.98
CA PRO A 59 29.17 9.81 20.10
C PRO A 59 28.24 8.79 20.78
N PRO A 60 26.97 8.70 20.34
CA PRO A 60 26.06 7.67 20.82
C PRO A 60 26.60 6.28 20.51
N SER A 61 26.39 5.33 21.43
CA SER A 61 26.82 3.94 21.22
C SER A 61 25.97 3.27 20.13
N VAL A 62 26.53 2.24 19.49
CA VAL A 62 25.79 1.41 18.50
C VAL A 62 24.51 0.86 19.11
N THR A 63 24.56 0.39 20.36
CA THR A 63 23.37 -0.08 21.09
C THR A 63 22.31 1.01 21.27
N THR A 64 22.72 2.25 21.53
CA THR A 64 21.80 3.40 21.61
C THR A 64 21.10 3.61 20.27
N LEU A 65 21.88 3.58 19.18
CA LEU A 65 21.36 3.74 17.82
C LEU A 65 20.40 2.60 17.44
N ASP A 66 20.74 1.35 17.76
CA ASP A 66 19.88 0.19 17.49
C ASP A 66 18.55 0.26 18.26
N ILE A 67 18.58 0.64 19.53
CA ILE A 67 17.36 0.78 20.33
C ILE A 67 16.46 1.89 19.77
N LEU A 68 17.05 3.03 19.36
CA LEU A 68 16.30 4.12 18.76
C LEU A 68 15.73 3.74 17.38
N SER A 69 16.51 3.05 16.54
CA SER A 69 16.03 2.54 15.25
C SER A 69 14.90 1.51 15.44
N ARG A 70 14.98 0.65 16.46
CA ARG A 70 13.89 -0.28 16.84
C ARG A 70 12.64 0.43 17.31
N PHE A 71 12.81 1.49 18.09
CA PHE A 71 11.68 2.33 18.47
C PHE A 71 11.00 2.98 17.26
N SER A 72 11.80 3.35 16.26
CA SER A 72 11.31 3.86 14.97
C SER A 72 10.81 2.79 13.99
N GLY A 73 10.74 1.51 14.39
CA GLY A 73 10.20 0.42 13.58
C GLY A 73 11.21 -0.34 12.71
N PHE A 74 12.51 -0.07 12.82
CA PHE A 74 13.57 -0.76 12.08
C PHE A 74 14.23 -1.86 12.93
N GLN A 75 14.74 -2.93 12.30
CA GLN A 75 15.36 -4.03 13.06
C GLN A 75 16.71 -3.66 13.70
N SER A 76 17.45 -2.74 13.07
CA SER A 76 18.77 -2.26 13.50
C SER A 76 19.06 -0.88 12.90
N PHE A 77 20.10 -0.22 13.42
CA PHE A 77 20.59 1.03 12.86
C PHE A 77 21.10 0.87 11.42
N GLU A 78 21.68 -0.28 11.08
CA GLU A 78 22.11 -0.55 9.70
C GLU A 78 20.93 -0.65 8.73
N ASN A 79 19.82 -1.29 9.14
CA ASN A 79 18.58 -1.33 8.34
C ASN A 79 18.04 0.08 8.08
N TYR A 80 18.07 0.93 9.11
CA TYR A 80 17.68 2.33 8.98
C TYR A 80 18.58 3.11 8.01
N ARG A 81 19.89 2.87 8.03
CA ARG A 81 20.83 3.52 7.09
C ARG A 81 20.56 3.11 5.65
N ILE A 82 20.35 1.82 5.39
CA ILE A 82 20.01 1.31 4.04
C ILE A 82 18.71 1.97 3.54
N PHE A 83 17.70 2.08 4.40
CA PHE A 83 16.45 2.78 4.10
C PHE A 83 16.68 4.24 3.73
N GLN A 84 17.49 4.97 4.50
CA GLN A 84 17.84 6.36 4.19
C GLN A 84 18.54 6.52 2.84
N THR A 85 19.49 5.63 2.52
CA THR A 85 20.18 5.63 1.23
C THR A 85 19.20 5.36 0.09
N THR A 86 18.28 4.40 0.29
CA THR A 86 17.26 4.06 -0.71
C THR A 86 16.25 5.19 -0.91
N GLN A 87 15.89 5.93 0.14
CA GLN A 87 15.01 7.10 0.03
C GLN A 87 15.66 8.29 -0.70
N THR A 88 17.00 8.40 -0.65
CA THR A 88 17.71 9.50 -1.32
C THR A 88 17.82 9.25 -2.83
N ASP A 89 17.84 7.99 -3.27
CA ASP A 89 17.95 7.60 -4.68
C ASP A 89 16.59 7.30 -5.36
N ALA A 90 15.53 7.02 -4.60
CA ALA A 90 14.22 6.62 -5.11
C ALA A 90 13.10 7.66 -4.93
N ALA A 91 13.47 8.90 -4.62
CA ALA A 91 12.53 10.02 -4.61
C ALA A 91 12.24 10.50 -6.03
N ASP A 92 11.68 9.65 -6.90
CA ASP A 92 10.79 10.17 -7.92
C ASP A 92 9.81 9.11 -8.48
N VAL A 93 8.54 9.49 -8.51
CA VAL A 93 7.42 8.90 -9.25
C VAL A 93 6.80 7.56 -8.77
N GLY A 94 7.56 6.58 -8.27
CA GLY A 94 7.02 5.20 -8.10
C GLY A 94 6.26 4.88 -6.80
N LEU A 95 6.77 5.33 -5.64
CA LEU A 95 6.28 4.89 -4.32
C LEU A 95 5.19 5.78 -3.72
N SER A 96 5.18 7.07 -4.05
CA SER A 96 4.21 8.05 -3.53
C SER A 96 2.75 7.64 -3.79
N PRO A 97 2.40 7.14 -4.99
CA PRO A 97 1.04 6.68 -5.26
C PRO A 97 0.64 5.45 -4.45
N LEU A 98 1.57 4.52 -4.21
CA LEU A 98 1.33 3.30 -3.44
C LEU A 98 1.13 3.64 -1.95
N LEU A 99 1.88 4.61 -1.44
CA LEU A 99 1.70 5.14 -0.08
C LEU A 99 0.36 5.86 0.07
N HIS A 100 -0.03 6.69 -0.90
CA HIS A 100 -1.37 7.30 -0.92
C HIS A 100 -2.48 6.25 -0.99
N TYR A 101 -2.33 5.23 -1.83
CA TYR A 101 -3.28 4.11 -1.89
C TYR A 101 -3.37 3.38 -0.54
N ALA A 102 -2.24 3.10 0.10
CA ALA A 102 -2.21 2.45 1.41
C ALA A 102 -2.90 3.32 2.48
N ASP A 103 -2.58 4.62 2.54
CA ASP A 103 -3.23 5.55 3.48
C ASP A 103 -4.74 5.58 3.29
N VAL A 104 -5.22 5.66 2.05
CA VAL A 104 -6.65 5.67 1.75
C VAL A 104 -7.31 4.32 2.06
N LEU A 105 -6.64 3.20 1.73
CA LEU A 105 -7.13 1.86 2.01
C LEU A 105 -7.24 1.60 3.51
N PHE A 106 -6.25 1.95 4.32
CA PHE A 106 -6.29 1.72 5.77
C PHE A 106 -7.20 2.70 6.50
N ASN A 107 -7.34 3.95 6.03
CA ASN A 107 -8.32 4.88 6.60
C ASN A 107 -9.77 4.52 6.24
N SER A 108 -10.01 3.89 5.09
CA SER A 108 -11.35 3.42 4.68
C SER A 108 -11.70 2.03 5.21
N ALA A 109 -10.72 1.14 5.42
CA ALA A 109 -10.93 -0.23 5.91
C ALA A 109 -11.26 -0.34 7.41
N ALA A 110 -11.06 0.73 8.20
CA ALA A 110 -11.34 0.75 9.63
C ALA A 110 -12.84 0.63 10.00
N ALA A 111 -13.75 0.70 9.01
CA ALA A 111 -15.18 0.46 9.19
C ALA A 111 -15.56 -0.89 8.57
N THR A 112 -15.63 -1.94 9.40
CA THR A 112 -15.84 -3.33 8.97
C THR A 112 -17.28 -3.81 9.18
N THR A 113 -17.95 -4.17 8.08
CA THR A 113 -18.63 -5.46 7.84
C THR A 113 -18.83 -5.67 6.33
N TYR A 114 -18.98 -6.92 5.87
CA TYR A 114 -18.99 -7.32 4.44
C TYR A 114 -20.15 -6.73 3.62
N THR A 115 -21.10 -6.06 4.27
CA THR A 115 -22.30 -5.42 3.71
C THR A 115 -22.20 -3.90 3.60
N ASP A 116 -21.07 -3.30 4.00
CA ASP A 116 -20.96 -1.86 4.21
C ASP A 116 -20.42 -1.13 2.95
N PRO A 117 -20.84 0.12 2.65
CA PRO A 117 -20.39 0.93 1.51
C PRO A 117 -18.88 1.16 1.39
N THR A 118 -18.06 0.73 2.35
CA THR A 118 -16.59 0.88 2.36
C THR A 118 -15.89 0.10 1.26
N TRP A 119 -16.42 -1.04 0.81
CA TRP A 119 -15.86 -1.75 -0.36
C TRP A 119 -15.95 -0.92 -1.64
N THR A 120 -17.00 -0.10 -1.77
CA THR A 120 -17.10 0.87 -2.88
C THR A 120 -15.98 1.91 -2.83
N GLY A 121 -15.60 2.33 -1.63
CA GLY A 121 -14.45 3.21 -1.40
C GLY A 121 -13.15 2.57 -1.86
N ILE A 122 -12.85 1.36 -1.41
CA ILE A 122 -11.61 0.65 -1.79
C ILE A 122 -11.54 0.43 -3.30
N VAL A 123 -12.63 -0.01 -3.93
CA VAL A 123 -12.64 -0.26 -5.38
C VAL A 123 -12.52 1.04 -6.16
N ARG A 124 -13.23 2.10 -5.76
CA ARG A 124 -13.10 3.43 -6.36
C ARG A 124 -11.66 3.92 -6.30
N GLU A 125 -11.02 3.82 -5.16
CA GLU A 125 -9.65 4.30 -4.95
C GLU A 125 -8.63 3.43 -5.69
N THR A 126 -8.90 2.13 -5.81
CA THR A 126 -8.13 1.22 -6.66
C THR A 126 -8.26 1.61 -8.14
N ILE A 127 -9.46 1.98 -8.61
CA ILE A 127 -9.69 2.46 -9.97
C ILE A 127 -8.94 3.78 -10.19
N LEU A 128 -9.07 4.76 -9.29
CA LEU A 128 -8.37 6.05 -9.38
C LEU A 128 -6.83 5.88 -9.39
N PHE A 129 -6.32 4.96 -8.57
CA PHE A 129 -4.90 4.62 -8.56
C PHE A 129 -4.48 4.02 -9.90
N MET A 130 -5.25 3.07 -10.44
CA MET A 130 -4.99 2.46 -11.75
C MET A 130 -5.03 3.47 -12.90
N GLU A 131 -5.95 4.43 -12.88
CA GLU A 131 -6.04 5.49 -13.89
C GLU A 131 -4.77 6.36 -13.90
N LYS A 132 -4.18 6.64 -12.72
CA LYS A 132 -2.90 7.35 -12.61
C LYS A 132 -1.69 6.51 -13.02
N HIS A 133 -1.82 5.17 -12.99
CA HIS A 133 -0.73 4.23 -13.30
C HIS A 133 -1.14 3.13 -14.31
N PRO A 134 -1.40 3.47 -15.59
CA PRO A 134 -1.92 2.52 -16.57
C PRO A 134 -1.04 1.28 -16.79
N HIS A 135 0.28 1.42 -16.62
CA HIS A 135 1.25 0.33 -16.78
C HIS A 135 1.08 -0.80 -15.74
N LEU A 136 0.40 -0.54 -14.61
CA LEU A 136 0.17 -1.55 -13.57
C LEU A 136 -1.11 -2.36 -13.79
N ILE A 137 -2.03 -1.87 -14.65
CA ILE A 137 -3.40 -2.40 -14.73
C ILE A 137 -3.41 -3.87 -15.16
N ASP A 138 -2.64 -4.23 -16.19
CA ASP A 138 -2.62 -5.61 -16.69
C ASP A 138 -2.14 -6.60 -15.62
N THR A 139 -1.02 -6.27 -14.96
CA THR A 139 -0.45 -7.08 -13.88
C THR A 139 -1.41 -7.17 -12.69
N PHE A 140 -2.05 -6.06 -12.33
CA PHE A 140 -3.01 -6.01 -11.23
C PHE A 140 -4.24 -6.89 -11.51
N GLN A 141 -4.91 -6.68 -12.65
CA GLN A 141 -6.10 -7.44 -13.04
C GLN A 141 -5.83 -8.94 -13.13
N ARG A 142 -4.66 -9.32 -13.67
CA ARG A 142 -4.22 -10.71 -13.70
C ARG A 142 -4.10 -11.32 -12.30
N ASN A 143 -3.56 -10.58 -11.35
CA ASN A 143 -3.37 -11.05 -9.98
C ASN A 143 -4.69 -11.15 -9.22
N ILE A 144 -5.54 -10.12 -9.28
CA ILE A 144 -6.83 -10.13 -8.55
C ILE A 144 -7.79 -11.19 -9.09
N ALA A 145 -7.76 -11.48 -10.39
CA ALA A 145 -8.59 -12.52 -11.00
C ALA A 145 -8.32 -13.92 -10.43
N ARG A 146 -7.13 -14.16 -9.85
CA ARG A 146 -6.79 -15.43 -9.18
C ARG A 146 -7.38 -15.54 -7.78
N THR A 147 -7.88 -14.44 -7.21
CA THR A 147 -8.42 -14.40 -5.86
C THR A 147 -9.94 -14.40 -5.90
N ARG A 148 -10.58 -15.11 -4.96
CA ARG A 148 -12.05 -15.15 -4.89
C ARG A 148 -12.65 -13.76 -4.63
N ILE A 149 -12.02 -12.99 -3.76
CA ILE A 149 -12.45 -11.63 -3.42
C ILE A 149 -12.32 -10.69 -4.63
N GLY A 150 -11.23 -10.79 -5.40
CA GLY A 150 -11.05 -9.99 -6.60
C GLY A 150 -12.07 -10.33 -7.70
N GLN A 151 -12.43 -11.61 -7.85
CA GLN A 151 -13.52 -12.02 -8.74
C GLN A 151 -14.84 -11.38 -8.32
N ASP A 152 -15.26 -11.63 -7.08
CA ASP A 152 -16.58 -11.24 -6.59
C ASP A 152 -16.74 -9.71 -6.48
N ILE A 153 -15.72 -9.01 -5.98
CA ILE A 153 -15.78 -7.56 -5.78
C ILE A 153 -15.44 -6.84 -7.10
N PHE A 154 -14.22 -6.99 -7.61
CA PHE A 154 -13.74 -6.16 -8.71
C PHE A 154 -14.43 -6.45 -10.04
N PHE A 155 -14.64 -7.72 -10.38
CA PHE A 155 -15.23 -8.09 -11.68
C PHE A 155 -16.76 -8.12 -11.63
N GLU A 156 -17.37 -8.68 -10.58
CA GLU A 156 -18.83 -8.92 -10.54
C GLU A 156 -19.63 -7.78 -9.91
N GLN A 157 -19.17 -7.20 -8.79
CA GLN A 157 -19.90 -6.10 -8.14
C GLN A 157 -19.59 -4.73 -8.76
N PHE A 158 -18.37 -4.52 -9.27
CA PHE A 158 -17.93 -3.24 -9.85
C PHE A 158 -17.64 -3.33 -11.35
N VAL A 159 -18.68 -3.69 -12.11
CA VAL A 159 -18.58 -3.72 -13.58
C VAL A 159 -18.37 -2.31 -14.12
N ASN A 160 -17.16 -2.01 -14.58
CA ASN A 160 -16.83 -0.71 -15.18
C ASN A 160 -17.23 -0.69 -16.66
N LEU A 161 -18.48 -0.31 -16.92
CA LEU A 161 -19.05 -0.24 -18.28
C LEU A 161 -18.39 0.85 -19.15
N ASP A 162 -17.94 1.95 -18.56
CA ASP A 162 -17.26 3.04 -19.29
C ASP A 162 -15.93 2.56 -19.88
N GLN A 163 -15.24 1.67 -19.15
CA GLN A 163 -13.98 1.04 -19.58
C GLN A 163 -14.18 -0.35 -20.19
N LEU A 164 -15.40 -0.68 -20.63
CA LEU A 164 -15.70 -1.99 -21.23
C LEU A 164 -14.96 -2.18 -22.57
N ASN A 165 -14.74 -1.13 -23.36
CA ASN A 165 -13.82 -1.20 -24.50
C ASN A 165 -12.36 -0.87 -24.15
N GLY A 166 -12.09 -0.52 -22.90
CA GLY A 166 -10.77 -0.17 -22.40
C GLY A 166 -10.15 -1.28 -21.56
N ASN A 167 -9.52 -0.87 -20.47
CA ASN A 167 -8.73 -1.76 -19.62
C ASN A 167 -9.60 -2.80 -18.88
N PHE A 168 -10.83 -2.45 -18.49
CA PHE A 168 -11.71 -3.38 -17.78
C PHE A 168 -12.13 -4.54 -18.69
N GLY A 169 -12.63 -4.26 -19.90
CA GLY A 169 -13.00 -5.32 -20.83
C GLY A 169 -11.82 -6.13 -21.33
N ALA A 170 -10.63 -5.53 -21.43
CA ALA A 170 -9.40 -6.28 -21.69
C ALA A 170 -9.09 -7.28 -20.54
N GLY A 171 -9.34 -6.89 -19.30
CA GLY A 171 -9.14 -7.70 -18.09
C GLY A 171 -10.10 -8.89 -17.94
N LEU A 172 -11.28 -8.85 -18.55
CA LEU A 172 -12.26 -9.94 -18.50
C LEU A 172 -11.70 -11.29 -18.96
N ARG A 173 -10.67 -11.29 -19.83
CA ARG A 173 -9.96 -12.52 -20.22
C ARG A 173 -9.31 -13.24 -19.04
N TYR A 174 -8.80 -12.49 -18.07
CA TYR A 174 -8.17 -13.06 -16.87
C TYR A 174 -9.21 -13.65 -15.95
N TYR A 175 -10.34 -12.96 -15.78
CA TYR A 175 -11.47 -13.48 -15.01
C TYR A 175 -12.02 -14.76 -15.63
N LEU A 176 -12.29 -14.77 -16.95
CA LEU A 176 -12.76 -15.95 -17.68
C LEU A 176 -11.81 -17.14 -17.53
N ALA A 177 -10.50 -16.91 -17.61
CA ALA A 177 -9.50 -17.96 -17.46
C ALA A 177 -9.44 -18.58 -16.05
N GLN A 178 -9.78 -17.81 -15.01
CA GLN A 178 -9.71 -18.27 -13.62
C GLN A 178 -11.05 -18.80 -13.09
N LYS A 179 -12.19 -18.23 -13.50
CA LYS A 179 -13.52 -18.60 -13.02
C LYS A 179 -14.30 -19.36 -14.10
N ASN A 180 -14.01 -20.66 -14.19
CA ASN A 180 -14.60 -21.59 -15.18
C ASN A 180 -15.93 -22.22 -14.74
N ASN A 181 -16.71 -21.55 -13.88
CA ASN A 181 -18.07 -21.99 -13.60
C ASN A 181 -19.04 -21.43 -14.65
N ARG A 182 -20.21 -22.07 -14.80
CA ARG A 182 -21.22 -21.68 -15.80
C ARG A 182 -21.62 -20.20 -15.66
N GLU A 183 -21.89 -19.75 -14.44
CA GLU A 183 -22.27 -18.36 -14.16
C GLU A 183 -21.18 -17.35 -14.57
N GLY A 184 -19.91 -17.63 -14.26
CA GLY A 184 -18.79 -16.76 -14.59
C GLY A 184 -18.56 -16.65 -16.09
N ARG A 185 -18.71 -17.76 -16.82
CA ARG A 185 -18.63 -17.75 -18.29
C ARG A 185 -19.79 -16.98 -18.91
N LEU A 186 -21.02 -17.25 -18.48
CA LEU A 186 -22.22 -16.55 -18.96
C LEU A 186 -22.12 -15.04 -18.70
N PHE A 187 -21.73 -14.64 -17.49
CA PHE A 187 -21.49 -13.25 -17.12
C PHE A 187 -20.45 -12.58 -18.04
N THR A 188 -19.31 -13.23 -18.24
CA THR A 188 -18.21 -12.65 -19.02
C THR A 188 -18.57 -12.53 -20.49
N HIS A 189 -19.17 -13.58 -21.08
CA HIS A 189 -19.58 -13.56 -22.47
C HIS A 189 -20.69 -12.54 -22.72
N ALA A 190 -21.62 -12.34 -21.77
CA ALA A 190 -22.63 -11.30 -21.89
C ALA A 190 -22.00 -9.89 -21.98
N LEU A 191 -21.01 -9.60 -21.12
CA LEU A 191 -20.28 -8.33 -21.15
C LEU A 191 -19.43 -8.18 -22.42
N LEU A 192 -18.79 -9.24 -22.90
CA LEU A 192 -18.02 -9.20 -24.14
C LEU A 192 -18.94 -9.02 -25.37
N CYS A 193 -20.12 -9.63 -25.40
CA CYS A 193 -21.13 -9.34 -26.42
C CYS A 193 -21.53 -7.86 -26.39
N LEU A 194 -21.82 -7.31 -25.20
CA LEU A 194 -22.12 -5.87 -25.07
C LEU A 194 -20.96 -5.00 -25.58
N ARG A 195 -19.71 -5.35 -25.22
CA ARG A 195 -18.50 -4.66 -25.70
C ARG A 195 -18.47 -4.61 -27.22
N TYR A 196 -18.53 -5.77 -27.86
CA TYR A 196 -18.34 -5.88 -29.30
C TYR A 196 -19.53 -5.35 -30.10
N TYR A 197 -20.73 -5.40 -29.53
CA TYR A 197 -21.89 -4.69 -30.06
C TYR A 197 -21.66 -3.18 -30.08
N LEU A 198 -21.22 -2.58 -28.97
CA LEU A 198 -20.97 -1.15 -28.88
C LEU A 198 -19.81 -0.68 -29.78
N THR A 199 -18.83 -1.54 -30.04
CA THR A 199 -17.70 -1.23 -30.93
C THR A 199 -17.95 -1.61 -32.39
N MET A 200 -19.13 -2.14 -32.73
CA MET A 200 -19.49 -2.61 -34.08
C MET A 200 -18.54 -3.70 -34.63
N ASP A 201 -17.97 -4.53 -33.75
CA ASP A 201 -17.13 -5.68 -34.15
C ASP A 201 -18.01 -6.94 -34.24
N ALA A 202 -18.57 -7.15 -35.44
CA ALA A 202 -19.48 -8.27 -35.68
C ALA A 202 -18.83 -9.65 -35.50
N GLN A 203 -17.54 -9.80 -35.83
CA GLN A 203 -16.85 -11.09 -35.77
C GLN A 203 -16.65 -11.54 -34.32
N SER A 204 -16.15 -10.64 -33.47
CA SER A 204 -15.95 -10.96 -32.06
C SER A 204 -17.29 -11.10 -31.31
N LEU A 205 -18.29 -10.32 -31.71
CA LEU A 205 -19.66 -10.44 -31.19
C LEU A 205 -20.24 -11.83 -31.46
N GLU A 206 -20.20 -12.30 -32.70
CA GLU A 206 -20.74 -13.61 -33.10
C GLU A 206 -20.04 -14.74 -32.35
N ARG A 207 -18.71 -14.66 -32.22
CA ARG A 207 -17.93 -15.63 -31.45
C ARG A 207 -18.41 -15.74 -30.00
N HIS A 208 -18.52 -14.62 -29.29
CA HIS A 208 -18.92 -14.64 -27.89
C HIS A 208 -20.40 -14.93 -27.69
N TYR A 209 -21.24 -14.58 -28.66
CA TYR A 209 -22.65 -14.95 -28.66
C TYR A 209 -22.83 -16.47 -28.75
N HIS A 210 -22.02 -17.15 -29.57
CA HIS A 210 -22.05 -18.61 -29.66
C HIS A 210 -21.65 -19.29 -28.34
N GLU A 211 -20.56 -18.82 -27.70
CA GLU A 211 -20.14 -19.32 -26.38
C GLU A 211 -21.23 -19.10 -25.33
N LEU A 212 -21.91 -17.95 -25.35
CA LEU A 212 -23.00 -17.63 -24.43
C LEU A 212 -24.17 -18.62 -24.57
N LEU A 213 -24.51 -19.03 -25.79
CA LEU A 213 -25.58 -20.01 -26.04
C LEU A 213 -25.22 -21.43 -25.58
N GLN A 214 -23.94 -21.78 -25.51
CA GLN A 214 -23.50 -23.08 -24.98
C GLN A 214 -23.64 -23.15 -23.45
N ASP A 215 -23.52 -22.01 -22.77
CA ASP A 215 -23.63 -21.89 -21.31
C ASP A 215 -25.03 -21.47 -20.81
N ALA A 216 -25.95 -21.06 -21.69
CA ALA A 216 -27.32 -20.65 -21.39
C ALA A 216 -28.24 -21.85 -21.08
#